data_AF-A0A3D3PNQ6-F1
#
_entry.id   AF-A0A3D3PNQ6-F1
#
_cell.length_a   1.000
_cell.length_b   1.000
_cell.length_c   1.000
_cell.angle_alpha   90.00
_cell.angle_beta   90.00
_cell.angle_gamma   90.00
#
_symmetry.space_group_name_H-M   'P 1'
#
loop_
_entity.id
_entity.type
_entity.pdbx_description
1 polymer ?
#
loop_
_entity_poly.entity_id
_entity_poly.type
_entity_poly.pdbx_seq_one_letter_code
_entity_poly.pdbx_strand_id
1 'polypeptide(L)'
;HKKIRNVRLGNHVSLLFEDETTLRYQVQEMLRIEKIFEEEGIQSELDVYNALVPDGSNFKATMLIEYTNETERKAALAKLIGIEDRVFVQVEGQDRVYAIADEDLERENEEKTSAVHFVRFELTPAMKNALKSGAQMMIGCDHPNYPAHLEELPQETLVSLLQDLD
;
A
#
# COMPACT_ATOMS: atom_id res chain seq x y z
N HIS A 1 -8.48 13.01 5.33
CA HIS A 1 -7.42 12.50 4.44
C HIS A 1 -7.19 11.00 4.61
N LYS A 2 -6.43 10.51 5.61
CA LYS A 2 -6.11 9.07 5.75
C LYS A 2 -7.32 8.12 5.72
N LYS A 3 -8.47 8.52 6.29
CA LYS A 3 -9.68 7.68 6.33
C LYS A 3 -10.17 7.24 4.95
N ILE A 4 -10.17 8.14 3.95
CA ILE A 4 -10.65 7.82 2.60
C ILE A 4 -9.61 7.05 1.79
N ARG A 5 -8.35 7.06 2.22
CA ARG A 5 -7.23 6.36 1.56
C ARG A 5 -6.87 5.03 2.23
N ASN A 6 -7.54 4.66 3.33
CA ASN A 6 -7.37 3.37 3.99
C ASN A 6 -8.46 2.42 3.54
N VAL A 7 -8.06 1.36 2.84
CA VAL A 7 -8.95 0.31 2.34
C VAL A 7 -8.70 -0.97 3.12
N ARG A 8 -9.74 -1.50 3.76
CA ARG A 8 -9.68 -2.83 4.39
C ARG A 8 -9.91 -3.93 3.36
N LEU A 9 -9.08 -4.96 3.44
CA LEU A 9 -9.15 -6.15 2.60
C LEU A 9 -9.32 -7.38 3.49
N GLY A 10 -10.55 -7.86 3.62
CA GLY A 10 -10.89 -8.90 4.60
C GLY A 10 -10.76 -8.40 6.05
N ASN A 11 -10.33 -9.29 6.94
CA ASN A 11 -10.34 -9.04 8.39
C ASN A 11 -9.02 -8.53 8.96
N HIS A 12 -7.90 -8.85 8.31
CA HIS A 12 -6.56 -8.68 8.86
C HIS A 12 -5.64 -7.83 7.99
N VAL A 13 -6.04 -7.49 6.77
CA VAL A 13 -5.23 -6.68 5.86
C VAL A 13 -5.88 -5.32 5.67
N SER A 14 -5.08 -4.26 5.71
CA SER A 14 -5.46 -2.95 5.21
C SER A 14 -4.37 -2.37 4.31
N LEU A 15 -4.78 -1.55 3.36
CA LEU A 15 -3.91 -0.80 2.46
C LEU A 15 -4.17 0.68 2.70
N LEU A 16 -3.18 1.38 3.23
CA LEU A 16 -3.17 2.83 3.26
C LEU A 16 -2.49 3.32 1.97
N PHE A 17 -3.29 3.76 1.00
CA PHE A 17 -2.76 4.38 -0.21
C PHE A 17 -2.11 5.72 0.13
N GLU A 18 -0.81 5.80 -0.10
CA GLU A 18 0.01 6.95 0.27
C GLU A 18 -0.09 8.05 -0.80
N ASP A 19 -0.01 9.30 -0.35
CA ASP A 19 0.21 10.47 -1.19
C ASP A 19 1.11 11.46 -0.47
N GLU A 20 1.43 12.58 -1.12
CA GLU A 20 2.29 13.61 -0.54
C GLU A 20 1.80 14.06 0.85
N THR A 21 0.48 14.16 1.05
CA THR A 21 -0.09 14.60 2.31
C THR A 21 0.08 13.54 3.41
N THR A 22 -0.24 12.27 3.13
CA THR A 22 -0.09 11.20 4.15
C THR A 22 1.36 11.02 4.57
N LEU A 23 2.29 11.09 3.60
CA LEU A 23 3.73 10.91 3.82
C LEU A 23 4.35 12.10 4.53
N ARG A 24 3.98 13.33 4.16
CA ARG A 24 4.44 14.53 4.87
C ARG A 24 4.11 14.47 6.36
N TYR A 25 2.92 14.00 6.73
CA TYR A 25 2.55 13.81 8.13
C TYR A 25 3.38 12.71 8.81
N GLN A 26 3.72 11.62 8.11
CA GLN A 26 4.57 10.56 8.66
C GLN A 26 5.98 11.06 8.92
N VAL A 27 6.60 11.74 7.94
CA VAL A 27 7.93 12.35 8.10
C VAL A 27 7.95 13.31 9.28
N GLN A 28 6.98 14.23 9.37
CA GLN A 28 6.91 15.18 10.48
C GLN A 28 6.79 14.51 11.85
N GLU A 29 6.02 13.42 11.94
CA GLU A 29 5.86 12.68 13.18
C GLU A 29 7.13 11.91 13.57
N MET A 30 7.80 11.29 12.60
CA MET A 30 9.08 10.60 12.81
C MET A 30 10.16 11.57 13.30
N LEU A 31 10.35 12.69 12.60
CA LEU A 31 11.32 13.72 13.00
C LEU A 31 11.04 14.24 14.43
N ARG A 32 9.76 14.36 14.81
CA ARG A 32 9.35 14.80 16.15
C ARG A 32 9.63 13.76 17.24
N ILE A 33 9.32 12.49 16.98
CA ILE A 33 9.50 11.39 17.93
C ILE A 33 11.00 11.15 18.17
N GLU A 34 11.75 11.05 17.08
CA GLU A 34 13.19 10.77 17.10
C GLU A 34 14.04 12.02 17.40
N LYS A 35 13.39 13.20 17.48
CA LYS A 35 14.05 14.50 17.74
C LYS A 35 15.19 14.79 16.75
N ILE A 36 14.93 14.51 15.48
CA ILE A 36 15.86 14.76 14.38
C ILE A 36 15.70 16.22 13.95
N PHE A 37 16.76 17.01 14.12
CA PHE A 37 16.78 18.44 13.75
C PHE A 37 17.90 18.80 12.76
N GLU A 38 18.86 17.90 12.57
CA GLU A 38 19.99 18.10 11.67
C GLU A 38 19.57 17.83 10.22
N GLU A 39 20.07 18.66 9.30
CA GLU A 39 19.70 18.62 7.87
C GLU A 39 19.91 17.23 7.25
N GLU A 40 21.05 16.59 7.52
CA GLU A 40 21.35 15.25 6.99
C GLU A 40 20.36 14.19 7.48
N GLY A 41 19.93 14.27 8.75
CA GLY A 41 18.94 13.35 9.31
C GLY A 41 17.56 13.58 8.70
N ILE A 42 17.17 14.84 8.50
CA ILE A 42 15.91 15.20 7.84
C ILE A 42 15.91 14.69 6.39
N GLN A 43 17.01 14.91 5.65
CA GLN A 43 17.12 14.46 4.27
C GLN A 43 17.04 12.94 4.17
N SER A 44 17.69 12.22 5.09
CA SER A 44 17.64 10.75 5.12
C SER A 44 16.21 10.23 5.30
N GLU A 45 15.42 10.84 6.20
CA GLU A 45 14.00 10.48 6.36
C GLU A 45 13.19 10.82 5.10
N LEU A 46 13.41 12.01 4.52
CA LEU A 46 12.73 12.41 3.29
C LEU A 46 13.01 11.44 2.14
N ASP A 47 14.24 10.99 1.96
CA ASP A 47 14.62 10.08 0.88
C ASP A 47 13.86 8.74 0.98
N VAL A 48 13.69 8.21 2.19
CA VAL A 48 12.92 6.98 2.45
C VAL A 48 11.44 7.18 2.12
N TYR A 49 10.82 8.24 2.62
CA TYR A 49 9.37 8.46 2.42
C TYR A 49 9.03 8.96 1.01
N ASN A 50 9.93 9.68 0.35
CA ASN A 50 9.74 10.14 -1.04
C ASN A 50 9.62 8.95 -2.01
N ALA A 51 10.27 7.83 -1.72
CA ALA A 51 10.10 6.59 -2.49
C ALA A 51 8.65 6.07 -2.46
N LEU A 52 7.85 6.46 -1.47
CA LEU A 52 6.43 6.07 -1.34
C LEU A 52 5.47 7.05 -2.02
N VAL A 53 5.94 8.18 -2.56
CA VAL A 53 5.10 9.13 -3.29
C VAL A 53 4.75 8.54 -4.67
N PRO A 54 3.45 8.51 -5.06
CA PRO A 54 3.05 8.14 -6.41
C PRO A 54 3.65 9.06 -7.48
N ASP A 55 3.98 8.52 -8.66
CA ASP A 55 4.67 9.27 -9.73
C ASP A 55 3.79 9.65 -10.93
N GLY A 56 2.47 9.54 -10.79
CA GLY A 56 1.53 9.79 -11.89
C GLY A 56 1.16 8.54 -12.70
N SER A 57 1.87 7.42 -12.53
CA SER A 57 1.63 6.16 -13.24
C SER A 57 1.36 4.95 -12.36
N ASN A 58 1.52 5.09 -11.05
CA ASN A 58 1.26 4.03 -10.09
C ASN A 58 0.46 4.51 -8.88
N PHE A 59 -0.09 3.53 -8.17
CA PHE A 59 -0.51 3.71 -6.78
C PHE A 59 0.54 3.12 -5.86
N LYS A 60 0.82 3.80 -4.75
CA LYS A 60 1.68 3.28 -3.68
C LYS A 60 0.88 3.17 -2.40
N ALA A 61 1.09 2.10 -1.64
CA ALA A 61 0.38 1.87 -0.39
C ALA A 61 1.26 1.22 0.66
N THR A 62 1.00 1.56 1.92
CA THR A 62 1.46 0.80 3.07
C THR A 62 0.43 -0.30 3.36
N MET A 63 0.83 -1.56 3.18
CA MET A 63 0.04 -2.72 3.57
C MET A 63 0.32 -3.06 5.03
N LEU A 64 -0.74 -3.21 5.83
CA LEU A 64 -0.66 -3.61 7.23
C LEU A 64 -1.41 -4.92 7.48
N ILE A 65 -0.74 -5.86 8.16
CA ILE A 65 -1.30 -7.13 8.63
C ILE A 65 -1.52 -7.06 10.14
N GLU A 66 -2.78 -6.97 10.56
CA GLU A 66 -3.16 -6.70 11.95
C GLU A 66 -3.83 -7.91 12.63
N TYR A 67 -3.23 -8.31 13.76
CA TYR A 67 -3.79 -9.29 14.70
C TYR A 67 -3.65 -8.72 16.11
N THR A 68 -4.72 -8.78 16.89
CA THR A 68 -4.77 -8.19 18.25
C THR A 68 -3.93 -9.00 19.24
N ASN A 69 -3.85 -10.32 19.08
CA ASN A 69 -3.05 -11.20 19.91
C ASN A 69 -1.67 -11.45 19.28
N GLU A 70 -0.61 -11.28 20.06
CA GLU A 70 0.77 -11.45 19.58
C GLU A 70 1.10 -12.88 19.13
N THR A 71 0.58 -13.88 19.84
CA THR A 71 0.80 -15.30 19.50
C THR A 71 0.10 -15.65 18.20
N GLU A 72 -1.13 -15.17 18.02
CA GLU A 72 -1.88 -15.33 16.76
C GLU A 72 -1.18 -14.61 15.62
N ARG A 73 -0.72 -13.37 15.84
CA ARG A 73 0.05 -12.60 14.85
C ARG A 73 1.26 -13.38 14.36
N LYS A 74 2.07 -13.92 15.28
CA LYS A 74 3.27 -14.69 14.91
C LYS A 74 2.94 -15.93 14.09
N ALA A 75 1.89 -16.67 14.48
CA ALA A 75 1.44 -17.85 13.74
C ALA A 75 0.84 -17.50 12.37
N ALA A 76 0.15 -16.37 12.26
CA ALA A 76 -0.41 -15.88 11.02
C ALA A 76 0.68 -15.43 10.05
N LEU A 77 1.63 -14.60 10.47
CA LEU A 77 2.73 -14.13 9.63
C LEU A 77 3.58 -15.28 9.07
N ALA A 78 3.74 -16.38 9.82
CA ALA A 78 4.39 -17.59 9.31
C ALA A 78 3.59 -18.31 8.21
N LYS A 79 2.26 -18.16 8.19
CA LYS A 79 1.38 -18.74 7.16
C LYS A 79 1.17 -17.81 5.95
N LEU A 80 1.44 -16.52 6.11
CA LEU A 80 1.21 -15.49 5.10
C LEU A 80 2.49 -15.07 4.36
N ILE A 81 3.50 -15.95 4.34
CA ILE A 81 4.74 -15.70 3.60
C ILE A 81 4.42 -15.49 2.12
N GLY A 82 4.83 -14.33 1.57
CA GLY A 82 4.58 -13.95 0.19
C GLY A 82 3.16 -13.41 -0.06
N ILE A 83 2.41 -13.03 0.98
CA ILE A 83 1.09 -12.40 0.81
C ILE A 83 1.17 -11.09 0.03
N GLU A 84 2.24 -10.31 0.24
CA GLU A 84 2.51 -9.03 -0.39
C GLU A 84 2.54 -9.13 -1.92
N ASP A 85 3.10 -10.21 -2.46
CA ASP A 85 3.19 -10.49 -3.90
C ASP A 85 1.85 -10.95 -4.52
N ARG A 86 0.84 -11.23 -3.67
CA ARG A 86 -0.47 -11.75 -4.07
C ARG A 86 -1.59 -10.73 -3.93
N VAL A 87 -1.29 -9.52 -3.46
CA VAL A 87 -2.22 -8.39 -3.47
C VAL A 87 -2.26 -7.79 -4.87
N PHE A 88 -3.44 -7.42 -5.35
CA PHE A 88 -3.64 -6.83 -6.67
C PHE A 88 -4.70 -5.75 -6.66
N VAL A 89 -4.62 -4.85 -7.65
CA VAL A 89 -5.72 -3.99 -8.07
C VAL A 89 -6.21 -4.45 -9.44
N GLN A 90 -7.50 -4.24 -9.74
CA GLN A 90 -8.06 -4.54 -11.04
C GLN A 90 -9.01 -3.43 -11.48
N VAL A 91 -8.65 -2.74 -12.54
CA VAL A 91 -9.54 -1.77 -13.21
C VAL A 91 -10.57 -2.55 -14.01
N GLU A 92 -11.83 -2.11 -13.97
CA GLU A 92 -12.93 -2.74 -14.69
C GLU A 92 -12.58 -2.97 -16.18
N GLY A 93 -12.72 -4.22 -16.63
CA GLY A 93 -12.41 -4.61 -18.02
C GLY A 93 -10.92 -4.69 -18.35
N GLN A 94 -10.02 -4.58 -17.37
CA GLN A 94 -8.57 -4.71 -17.53
C GLN A 94 -8.04 -5.93 -16.76
N ASP A 95 -6.82 -6.35 -17.12
CA ASP A 95 -6.11 -7.39 -16.38
C ASP A 95 -5.72 -6.92 -14.97
N ARG A 96 -5.46 -7.88 -14.07
CA ARG A 96 -4.99 -7.61 -12.72
C ARG A 96 -3.58 -7.02 -12.74
N VAL A 97 -3.35 -6.03 -11.90
CA VAL A 97 -2.02 -5.50 -11.57
C VAL A 97 -1.66 -5.98 -10.18
N TYR A 98 -0.73 -6.93 -10.10
CA TYR A 98 -0.19 -7.39 -8.83
C TYR A 98 0.78 -6.36 -8.25
N ALA A 99 0.83 -6.29 -6.93
CA ALA A 99 1.77 -5.46 -6.20
C ALA A 99 3.22 -5.84 -6.52
N ILE A 100 4.06 -4.82 -6.62
CA ILE A 100 5.51 -4.94 -6.52
C ILE A 100 5.85 -4.48 -5.11
N ALA A 101 6.36 -5.39 -4.28
CA ALA A 101 6.52 -5.16 -2.84
C ALA A 101 7.99 -4.97 -2.44
N ASP A 102 8.20 -4.08 -1.47
CA ASP A 102 9.43 -3.91 -0.69
C ASP A 102 10.71 -3.70 -1.54
N GLU A 103 10.60 -2.99 -2.66
CA GLU A 103 11.71 -2.73 -3.60
C GLU A 103 12.89 -1.99 -2.95
N ASP A 104 12.61 -1.21 -1.91
CA ASP A 104 13.57 -0.37 -1.20
C ASP A 104 14.10 -1.01 0.11
N LEU A 105 13.72 -2.26 0.40
CA LEU A 105 14.15 -2.98 1.61
C LEU A 105 15.03 -4.18 1.25
N GLU A 106 16.23 -4.26 1.84
CA GLU A 106 17.02 -5.50 1.81
C GLU A 106 16.29 -6.56 2.65
N ARG A 107 15.88 -7.67 2.02
CA ARG A 107 15.17 -8.76 2.71
C ARG A 107 16.08 -9.41 3.77
N GLU A 108 15.78 -9.19 5.05
CA GLU A 108 16.59 -9.73 6.15
C GLU A 108 16.23 -11.17 6.58
N ASN A 109 15.08 -11.74 6.18
CA ASN A 109 14.67 -13.06 6.70
C ASN A 109 13.64 -13.81 5.82
N GLU A 110 13.91 -15.08 5.49
CA GLU A 110 13.02 -15.95 4.70
C GLU A 110 12.00 -16.72 5.57
N GLU A 111 12.12 -16.69 6.90
CA GLU A 111 11.34 -17.56 7.79
C GLU A 111 9.92 -17.04 8.13
N LYS A 112 9.66 -15.74 7.98
CA LYS A 112 8.37 -15.11 8.34
C LYS A 112 8.16 -13.81 7.57
N THR A 113 6.92 -13.50 7.21
CA THR A 113 6.59 -12.21 6.57
C THR A 113 6.54 -11.04 7.56
N SER A 114 6.68 -9.82 7.05
CA SER A 114 6.56 -8.58 7.83
C SER A 114 5.08 -8.28 8.12
N ALA A 115 4.81 -7.55 9.20
CA ALA A 115 3.47 -7.02 9.44
C ALA A 115 3.17 -5.77 8.60
N VAL A 116 4.20 -5.18 8.00
CA VAL A 116 4.13 -3.96 7.18
C VAL A 116 4.91 -4.18 5.90
N HIS A 117 4.28 -3.89 4.76
CA HIS A 117 4.91 -3.92 3.44
C HIS A 117 4.64 -2.62 2.70
N PHE A 118 5.59 -2.21 1.86
CA PHE A 118 5.37 -1.12 0.91
C PHE A 118 5.09 -1.72 -0.46
N VAL A 119 3.93 -1.40 -1.03
CA VAL A 119 3.48 -1.98 -2.30
C VAL A 119 3.24 -0.90 -3.34
N ARG A 120 3.64 -1.20 -4.57
CA ARG A 120 3.42 -0.37 -5.76
C ARG A 120 2.58 -1.12 -6.78
N PHE A 121 1.58 -0.46 -7.35
CA PHE A 121 0.75 -0.98 -8.44
C PHE A 121 0.97 -0.14 -9.69
N GLU A 122 1.66 -0.70 -10.68
CA GLU A 122 2.00 -0.01 -11.92
C GLU A 122 0.84 -0.07 -12.92
N LEU A 123 0.29 1.09 -13.30
CA LEU A 123 -0.86 1.15 -14.20
C LEU A 123 -0.45 1.49 -15.63
N THR A 124 -1.03 0.75 -16.57
CA THR A 124 -0.89 1.07 -17.99
C THR A 124 -1.68 2.34 -18.35
N PRO A 125 -1.33 3.04 -19.44
CA PRO A 125 -2.11 4.19 -19.92
C PRO A 125 -3.59 3.86 -20.17
N ALA A 126 -3.90 2.63 -20.61
CA ALA A 126 -5.28 2.18 -20.81
C ALA A 126 -6.06 2.10 -19.50
N MET A 127 -5.43 1.56 -18.44
CA MET A 127 -6.02 1.50 -17.10
C MET A 127 -6.27 2.90 -16.52
N LYS A 128 -5.29 3.82 -16.64
CA LYS A 128 -5.45 5.21 -16.20
C LYS A 128 -6.61 5.90 -16.91
N ASN A 129 -6.69 5.76 -18.23
CA ASN A 129 -7.77 6.34 -19.02
C ASN A 129 -9.14 5.77 -18.66
N ALA A 130 -9.23 4.44 -18.43
CA ALA A 130 -10.46 3.80 -18.01
C ALA A 130 -10.93 4.35 -16.65
N LEU A 131 -10.04 4.41 -15.66
CA LEU A 131 -10.33 4.97 -14.33
C LEU A 131 -10.79 6.43 -14.43
N LYS A 132 -10.08 7.28 -15.19
CA LYS A 132 -10.45 8.68 -15.44
C LYS A 132 -11.78 8.83 -16.19
N SER A 133 -12.20 7.81 -16.93
CA SER A 133 -13.50 7.76 -17.62
C SER A 133 -14.64 7.23 -16.75
N GLY A 134 -14.36 6.89 -15.48
CA GLY A 134 -15.36 6.43 -14.52
C GLY A 134 -15.44 4.92 -14.33
N ALA A 135 -14.47 4.15 -14.83
CA ALA A 135 -14.37 2.71 -14.54
C ALA A 135 -14.19 2.48 -13.03
N GLN A 136 -14.78 1.40 -12.51
CA GLN A 136 -14.54 0.96 -11.14
C GLN A 136 -13.18 0.29 -10.97
N MET A 137 -12.75 0.16 -9.72
CA MET A 137 -11.55 -0.59 -9.35
C MET A 137 -11.84 -1.54 -8.20
N MET A 138 -11.40 -2.79 -8.38
CA MET A 138 -11.37 -3.84 -7.38
C MET A 138 -9.99 -3.87 -6.71
N ILE A 139 -9.96 -4.29 -5.45
CA ILE A 139 -8.74 -4.70 -4.75
C ILE A 139 -8.91 -6.13 -4.28
N GLY A 140 -7.88 -6.96 -4.42
CA GLY A 140 -7.93 -8.34 -3.97
C GLY A 140 -6.60 -8.89 -3.47
N CYS A 141 -6.67 -10.04 -2.82
CA CYS A 141 -5.55 -10.89 -2.50
C CYS A 141 -5.96 -12.33 -2.81
N ASP A 142 -5.14 -13.03 -3.58
CA ASP A 142 -5.38 -14.45 -3.92
C ASP A 142 -4.35 -15.39 -3.27
N HIS A 143 -3.70 -14.94 -2.20
CA HIS A 143 -2.83 -15.78 -1.39
C HIS A 143 -3.64 -16.98 -0.84
N PRO A 144 -3.14 -18.23 -0.93
CA PRO A 144 -3.90 -19.42 -0.55
C PRO A 144 -4.43 -19.41 0.89
N ASN A 145 -3.68 -18.79 1.81
CA ASN A 145 -4.06 -18.65 3.23
C ASN A 145 -4.82 -17.35 3.52
N TYR A 146 -5.09 -16.50 2.52
CA TYR A 146 -5.82 -15.24 2.67
C TYR A 146 -6.55 -14.80 1.39
N PRO A 147 -7.51 -15.59 0.87
CA PRO A 147 -8.32 -15.14 -0.26
C PRO A 147 -9.30 -14.06 0.19
N ALA A 148 -9.18 -12.86 -0.37
CA ALA A 148 -10.06 -11.72 -0.06
C ALA A 148 -10.24 -10.82 -1.29
N HIS A 149 -11.42 -10.23 -1.43
CA HIS A 149 -11.71 -9.24 -2.48
C HIS A 149 -12.61 -8.13 -1.95
N LEU A 150 -12.40 -6.95 -2.50
CA LEU A 150 -13.30 -5.81 -2.45
C LEU A 150 -13.63 -5.47 -3.90
N GLU A 151 -14.84 -5.84 -4.33
CA GLU A 151 -15.29 -5.74 -5.73
C GLU A 151 -15.28 -4.30 -6.25
N GLU A 152 -15.68 -3.35 -5.41
CA GLU A 152 -15.77 -1.93 -5.76
C GLU A 152 -15.22 -1.07 -4.62
N LEU A 153 -14.46 -0.03 -4.99
CA LEU A 153 -14.02 0.97 -4.03
C LEU A 153 -15.13 1.97 -3.72
N PRO A 154 -15.20 2.48 -2.46
CA PRO A 154 -16.01 3.64 -2.15
C PRO A 154 -15.66 4.79 -3.11
N GLN A 155 -16.68 5.49 -3.62
CA GLN A 155 -16.49 6.56 -4.61
C GLN A 155 -15.50 7.64 -4.13
N GLU A 156 -15.56 8.01 -2.84
CA GLU A 156 -14.63 8.99 -2.26
C GLU A 156 -13.18 8.51 -2.27
N THR A 157 -12.94 7.21 -2.06
CA THR A 157 -11.62 6.59 -2.16
C THR A 157 -11.14 6.63 -3.59
N LEU A 158 -11.95 6.15 -4.54
CA LEU A 158 -11.57 6.13 -5.96
C LEU A 158 -11.22 7.54 -6.47
N VAL A 159 -12.04 8.54 -6.15
CA VAL A 159 -11.78 9.95 -6.50
C VAL A 159 -10.49 10.46 -5.87
N SER A 160 -10.17 10.07 -4.63
CA SER A 160 -8.90 10.42 -4.00
C SER A 160 -7.71 9.79 -4.73
N LEU A 161 -7.78 8.50 -5.08
CA LEU A 161 -6.69 7.80 -5.77
C LEU A 161 -6.46 8.37 -7.17
N LEU A 162 -7.52 8.78 -7.88
CA LEU A 162 -7.40 9.40 -9.20
C LEU A 162 -6.52 10.66 -9.21
N GLN A 163 -6.35 11.33 -8.07
CA GLN A 163 -5.49 12.53 -7.95
C GLN A 163 -4.00 12.18 -8.05
N ASP A 164 -3.65 10.91 -7.87
CA ASP A 164 -2.26 10.43 -7.95
C ASP A 164 -1.84 10.11 -9.39
N LEU A 165 -2.76 10.21 -10.37
CA LEU A 165 -2.53 9.79 -11.76
C LEU A 165 -2.49 10.98 -12.72
N ASP A 166 -1.42 11.07 -13.49
CA ASP A 166 -1.19 12.06 -14.56
C ASP A 166 -1.99 11.76 -15.84
#